data_AF-A0A1V5DQ39-F1
#
_entry.id   AF-A0A1V5DQ39-F1
#
_cell.length_a   1.000
_cell.length_b   1.000
_cell.length_c   1.000
_cell.angle_alpha   90.00
_cell.angle_beta   90.00
_cell.angle_gamma   90.00
#
_symmetry.space_group_name_H-M   'P 1'
#
loop_
_entity.id
_entity.type
_entity.pdbx_description
1 polymer ?
#
loop_
_entity_poly.entity_id
_entity_poly.type
_entity_poly.pdbx_seq_one_letter_code
_entity_poly.pdbx_strand_id
1 'polypeptide(L)'
;MAGGKVEGCYGLTEASAGSDAASLKCRAVLKGDKYIVNGTKTFITNGNVAHYCVLAATTDPAAGAKGIITLLVDLKDTPGFHVGKVEEKMGILASGTA
;
A
#
# COMPACT_ATOMS: atom_id res chain seq x y z
N MET A 1 2.80 12.00 -11.79
CA MET A 1 1.50 11.37 -12.06
C MET A 1 1.10 11.75 -13.48
N ALA A 2 0.17 12.67 -13.77
CA ALA A 2 -0.20 12.96 -15.16
C ALA A 2 0.94 13.59 -16.01
N GLY A 3 1.73 14.49 -15.42
CA GLY A 3 2.86 15.15 -16.11
C GLY A 3 4.22 14.48 -15.90
N GLY A 4 4.29 13.25 -15.39
CA GLY A 4 5.56 12.52 -15.19
C GLY A 4 6.53 13.06 -14.13
N LYS A 5 6.15 14.08 -13.35
CA LYS A 5 7.05 14.71 -12.34
C LYS A 5 7.20 13.96 -11.02
N VAL A 6 6.31 13.01 -10.76
CA VAL A 6 6.27 12.24 -9.51
C VAL A 6 5.69 10.86 -9.81
N GLU A 7 6.19 9.85 -9.13
CA GLU A 7 5.79 8.45 -9.26
C GLU A 7 4.74 8.11 -8.22
N GLY A 8 3.82 7.22 -8.58
CA GLY A 8 2.84 6.64 -7.68
C GLY A 8 2.99 5.12 -7.62
N CYS A 9 2.50 4.53 -6.53
CA CYS A 9 2.35 3.08 -6.40
C CYS A 9 0.96 2.71 -5.87
N TYR A 10 0.63 1.42 -5.98
CA TYR A 10 -0.62 0.86 -5.48
C TYR A 10 -0.35 -0.27 -4.50
N GLY A 11 -0.72 -0.05 -3.23
CA GLY A 11 -0.46 -0.95 -2.12
C GLY A 11 -1.67 -1.83 -1.79
N LEU A 12 -1.81 -2.98 -2.46
CA LEU A 12 -2.88 -3.94 -2.20
C LEU A 12 -2.37 -5.23 -1.56
N THR A 13 -1.48 -5.93 -2.25
CA THR A 13 -1.02 -7.28 -1.90
C THR A 13 -0.30 -7.32 -0.56
N GLU A 14 -0.54 -8.40 0.18
CA GLU A 14 0.06 -8.73 1.47
C GLU A 14 0.57 -10.16 1.43
N ALA A 15 1.49 -10.51 2.34
CA ALA A 15 2.00 -11.89 2.46
C ALA A 15 0.88 -12.94 2.58
N SER A 16 -0.24 -12.60 3.22
CA SER A 16 -1.41 -13.49 3.37
C SER A 16 -2.55 -13.21 2.40
N ALA A 17 -2.44 -12.23 1.50
CA ALA A 17 -3.52 -11.81 0.62
C ALA A 17 -3.00 -11.33 -0.74
N GLY A 18 -3.05 -12.23 -1.73
CA GLY A 18 -2.76 -11.96 -3.14
C GLY A 18 -4.03 -12.11 -3.99
N SER A 19 -4.30 -13.33 -4.45
CA SER A 19 -5.51 -13.65 -5.22
C SER A 19 -6.79 -13.45 -4.41
N ASP A 20 -6.76 -13.76 -3.11
CA ASP A 20 -7.83 -13.42 -2.17
C ASP A 20 -7.66 -12.00 -1.63
N ALA A 21 -7.93 -11.03 -2.49
CA ALA A 21 -7.75 -9.61 -2.18
C ALA A 21 -8.74 -9.05 -1.15
N ALA A 22 -9.80 -9.78 -0.81
CA ALA A 22 -10.77 -9.36 0.21
C ALA A 22 -10.29 -9.66 1.64
N SER A 23 -9.30 -10.54 1.80
CA SER A 23 -8.80 -11.03 3.09
C SER A 23 -7.63 -10.23 3.66
N LEU A 24 -7.53 -8.93 3.32
CA LEU A 24 -6.47 -8.04 3.80
C LEU A 24 -6.42 -7.99 5.33
N LYS A 25 -5.21 -8.08 5.89
CA LYS A 25 -4.90 -7.93 7.30
C LYS A 25 -4.53 -6.49 7.66
N CYS A 26 -4.04 -5.68 6.73
CA CYS A 26 -3.78 -4.26 6.98
C CYS A 26 -5.07 -3.55 7.41
N ARG A 27 -5.00 -2.84 8.54
CA ARG A 27 -6.15 -2.18 9.17
C ARG A 27 -6.03 -0.68 9.07
N ALA A 28 -7.15 -0.02 8.81
CA ALA A 28 -7.29 1.42 8.95
C ALA A 28 -8.36 1.72 9.99
N VAL A 29 -8.02 2.48 11.03
CA VAL A 29 -8.95 2.87 12.09
C VAL A 29 -9.07 4.39 12.10
N LEU A 30 -10.28 4.91 11.93
CA LEU A 30 -10.54 6.34 12.05
C LEU A 30 -10.39 6.79 13.52
N LYS A 31 -9.56 7.80 13.76
CA LYS A 31 -9.31 8.41 15.06
C LYS A 31 -9.38 9.93 14.89
N GLY A 32 -10.53 10.51 15.27
CA GLY A 32 -10.79 11.93 15.02
C GLY A 32 -10.91 12.21 13.52
N ASP A 33 -9.99 13.02 13.00
CA ASP A 33 -9.93 13.45 11.61
C ASP A 33 -8.91 12.66 10.76
N LYS A 34 -8.28 11.62 11.33
CA LYS A 34 -7.20 10.84 10.66
C LYS A 34 -7.44 9.35 10.73
N TYR A 35 -6.96 8.63 9.72
CA TYR A 35 -6.83 7.17 9.77
C TYR A 35 -5.48 6.78 10.35
N ILE A 36 -5.50 5.88 11.33
CA ILE A 36 -4.31 5.17 11.80
C ILE A 36 -4.27 3.84 11.05
N VAL A 37 -3.21 3.66 10.24
CA VAL A 37 -3.04 2.48 9.40
C VAL A 37 -1.94 1.60 9.96
N ASN A 38 -2.20 0.30 10.11
CA ASN A 38 -1.22 -0.68 10.55
C ASN A 38 -1.28 -1.93 9.69
N GLY A 39 -0.15 -2.30 9.10
CA GLY A 39 0.01 -3.49 8.29
C GLY A 39 1.23 -3.39 7.38
N THR A 40 1.47 -4.45 6.63
CA THR A 40 2.58 -4.54 5.68
C THR A 40 2.02 -4.91 4.32
N LYS A 41 2.46 -4.19 3.29
CA LYS A 41 2.21 -4.53 1.90
C LYS A 41 3.44 -5.22 1.32
N THR A 42 3.24 -6.03 0.30
CA THR A 42 4.30 -6.84 -0.33
C THR A 42 4.14 -6.79 -1.83
N PHE A 43 5.28 -6.78 -2.53
CA PHE A 43 5.35 -6.72 -3.99
C PHE A 43 4.80 -5.41 -4.60
N ILE A 44 5.08 -4.26 -3.97
CA ILE A 44 4.56 -2.99 -4.46
C ILE A 44 5.49 -2.43 -5.53
N THR A 45 5.03 -2.51 -6.78
CA THR A 45 5.69 -1.89 -7.94
C THR A 45 5.86 -0.39 -7.71
N ASN A 46 7.06 0.12 -8.00
CA ASN A 46 7.50 1.49 -7.72
C ASN A 46 7.56 1.87 -6.24
N GLY A 47 7.37 0.94 -5.30
CA GLY A 47 7.34 1.25 -3.86
C GLY A 47 8.59 1.96 -3.34
N ASN A 48 9.74 1.75 -3.99
CA ASN A 48 11.03 2.38 -3.66
C ASN A 48 11.23 3.79 -4.22
N VAL A 49 10.42 4.24 -5.18
CA VAL A 49 10.56 5.55 -5.84
C VAL A 49 9.29 6.39 -5.79
N ALA A 50 8.16 5.80 -5.37
CA ALA A 50 6.88 6.48 -5.31
C ALA A 50 6.90 7.64 -4.30
N HIS A 51 6.24 8.73 -4.66
CA HIS A 51 5.96 9.83 -3.76
C HIS A 51 4.61 9.62 -3.05
N TYR A 52 3.67 8.97 -3.74
CA TYR A 52 2.34 8.70 -3.22
C TYR A 52 1.98 7.22 -3.38
N CYS A 53 1.28 6.66 -2.40
CA CYS A 53 0.71 5.32 -2.47
C CYS A 53 -0.81 5.40 -2.37
N VAL A 54 -1.51 4.76 -3.31
CA VAL A 54 -2.91 4.40 -3.11
C VAL A 54 -2.92 3.09 -2.33
N LEU A 55 -3.19 3.16 -1.03
CA LEU A 55 -3.06 2.04 -0.09
C LEU A 55 -4.43 1.48 0.28
N ALA A 56 -4.63 0.18 0.05
CA ALA A 56 -5.83 -0.53 0.45
C ALA A 56 -5.72 -1.07 1.88
N ALA A 57 -6.71 -0.79 2.71
CA ALA A 57 -6.76 -1.26 4.10
C ALA A 57 -8.20 -1.53 4.54
N THR A 58 -8.37 -2.47 5.46
CA THR A 58 -9.69 -2.88 5.94
C THR A 58 -10.09 -2.05 7.16
N THR A 59 -11.22 -1.36 7.08
CA THR A 59 -11.86 -0.67 8.21
C THR A 59 -12.85 -1.57 8.95
N ASP A 60 -13.53 -2.48 8.24
CA ASP A 60 -14.48 -3.43 8.83
C ASP A 60 -14.27 -4.86 8.27
N PRO A 61 -13.64 -5.77 9.04
CA PRO A 61 -13.46 -7.15 8.60
C PRO A 61 -14.77 -7.92 8.40
N ALA A 62 -15.85 -7.57 9.10
CA ALA A 62 -17.13 -8.30 9.00
C ALA A 62 -17.87 -7.98 7.70
N ALA A 63 -17.60 -6.81 7.11
CA ALA A 63 -18.16 -6.40 5.82
C ALA A 63 -17.45 -7.02 4.60
N GLY A 64 -16.41 -7.84 4.82
CA GLY A 64 -15.60 -8.43 3.75
C GLY A 64 -15.03 -7.36 2.82
N ALA A 65 -15.15 -7.56 1.50
CA ALA A 65 -14.65 -6.60 0.50
C ALA A 65 -15.27 -5.19 0.63
N LYS A 66 -16.50 -5.07 1.15
CA LYS A 66 -17.14 -3.76 1.36
C LYS A 66 -16.55 -2.98 2.53
N GLY A 67 -15.80 -3.64 3.41
CA GLY A 67 -15.08 -3.03 4.51
C GLY A 67 -13.67 -2.57 4.16
N ILE A 68 -13.27 -2.63 2.89
CA ILE A 68 -11.97 -2.17 2.42
C ILE A 68 -12.12 -0.75 1.86
N ILE A 69 -11.22 0.13 2.28
CA ILE A 69 -11.08 1.47 1.73
C ILE A 69 -9.73 1.62 1.03
N THR A 70 -9.60 2.66 0.22
CA THR A 70 -8.29 3.10 -0.28
C THR A 70 -7.98 4.49 0.26
N LEU A 71 -6.72 4.70 0.63
CA LEU A 71 -6.19 5.95 1.15
C LEU A 71 -5.07 6.42 0.24
N LEU A 72 -5.04 7.72 -0.08
CA LEU A 72 -3.87 8.32 -0.69
C LEU A 72 -2.90 8.71 0.42
N VAL A 73 -1.73 8.08 0.43
CA VAL A 73 -0.69 8.28 1.44
C VAL A 73 0.48 9.02 0.81
N ASP A 74 0.90 10.13 1.43
CA ASP A 74 2.17 10.80 1.10
C ASP A 74 3.31 10.04 1.78
N LEU A 75 4.22 9.46 1.00
CA LEU A 75 5.25 8.57 1.54
C LEU A 75 6.41 9.33 2.21
N LYS A 76 6.53 10.63 1.95
CA LYS A 76 7.57 11.47 2.54
C LYS A 76 7.14 12.02 3.89
N ASP A 77 5.89 12.47 3.98
CA ASP A 77 5.42 13.27 5.12
C ASP A 77 4.51 12.48 6.08
N THR A 78 4.13 11.24 5.77
CA THR A 78 3.34 10.38 6.67
C THR A 78 4.22 9.67 7.70
N PRO A 79 4.12 9.99 9.01
CA PRO A 79 4.94 9.35 10.03
C PRO A 79 4.65 7.84 10.16
N GLY A 80 5.71 7.06 10.37
CA GLY A 80 5.62 5.61 10.54
C GLY A 80 5.57 4.81 9.22
N PHE A 81 5.35 5.49 8.09
CA PHE A 81 5.51 4.86 6.78
C PHE A 81 7.00 4.60 6.51
N HIS A 82 7.32 3.40 6.06
CA HIS A 82 8.67 3.03 5.65
C HIS A 82 8.60 2.04 4.49
N VAL A 83 9.54 2.16 3.57
CA VAL A 83 9.70 1.24 2.44
C VAL A 83 10.66 0.13 2.83
N GLY A 84 10.33 -1.11 2.47
CA GLY A 84 11.20 -2.27 2.67
C GLY A 84 12.37 -2.31 1.67
N LYS A 85 13.03 -3.47 1.62
CA LYS A 85 14.06 -3.73 0.62
C LYS A 85 13.43 -3.91 -0.76
N VAL A 86 14.18 -3.56 -1.81
CA VAL A 86 13.79 -3.92 -3.18
C VAL A 86 13.98 -5.43 -3.37
N GLU A 87 12.96 -6.09 -3.91
CA GLU A 87 12.97 -7.53 -4.18
C GLU A 87 13.96 -7.89 -5.30
N GLU A 88 14.70 -8.98 -5.07
CA GLU A 88 15.49 -9.66 -6.09
C GLU A 88 14.57 -10.54 -6.94
N LYS A 89 14.44 -10.18 -8.21
CA LYS A 89 13.46 -10.78 -9.13
C LYS A 89 14.18 -11.49 -10.27
N MET A 90 13.51 -12.46 -10.89
CA MET A 90 14.01 -13.15 -12.09
C MET A 90 14.14 -12.21 -13.31
N GLY A 91 13.26 -11.20 -13.40
CA GLY A 91 13.18 -10.24 -14.51
C GLY A 91 12.44 -8.97 -14.10
N ILE A 92 12.19 -8.07 -15.06
CA ILE A 92 11.64 -6.72 -14.79
C ILE A 92 12.53 -5.97 -13.78
N LEU A 93 13.85 -6.07 -13.96
CA LEU A 93 14.85 -5.57 -13.00
C LEU A 93 14.89 -4.03 -12.93
N ALA A 94 14.49 -3.35 -14.02
CA ALA A 94 14.39 -1.90 -14.05
C ALA A 94 13.25 -1.37 -13.15
N SER A 95 12.23 -2.19 -12.88
CA SER A 95 11.15 -1.83 -11.97
C SER A 95 11.55 -2.19 -10.54
N GLY A 96 11.65 -1.17 -9.69
CA GLY A 96 11.73 -1.41 -8.25
C GLY A 96 10.41 -1.98 -7.73
N THR A 97 10.50 -3.02 -6.90
CA THR A 97 9.37 -3.66 -6.23
C THR A 97 9.78 -3.78 -4.77
N ALA A 98 9.05 -3.16 -3.86
CA ALA A 98 9.40 -3.08 -2.44
C ALA A 98 8.15 -3.09 -1.54
#